data_AF-A0A7L3HKA4-F1
#
_entry.id   AF-A0A7L3HKA4-F1
#
_cell.length_a   1.000
_cell.length_b   1.000
_cell.length_c   1.000
_cell.angle_alpha   90.00
_cell.angle_beta   90.00
_cell.angle_gamma   90.00
#
_symmetry.space_group_name_H-M   'P 1'
#
loop_
_entity.id
_entity.type
_entity.pdbx_description
1 polymer ?
#
loop_
_entity_poly.entity_id
_entity_poly.type
_entity_poly.pdbx_seq_one_letter_code
_entity_poly.pdbx_strand_id
1 'polypeptide(L)'
;ILGFMGPEQLPECLKGCDVVVIPAGVPRKPGMTRDDLFNTNASIVASLTSACAKHCPEAMICIISNPVNSTIPIASEVFKKHGVYNPNKIFGVTTLDIVRANTFVAELKAGLDPARVTVPVIGGHAGKTIIPLISQCTPKVEFPQDQLEKLTARIQEAGTEVVQAKAGAGSATLSMAYAGARFVFSLLDAMSGKQGVVECAFVRSDVTEVPYFSTPLQLGKKGMEKNLGLGKLSPFEEKMVAAAMSELKASIKKGEEFAKNFK
;
A
#
# COMPACT_ATOMS: atom_id res chain seq x y z
N ILE A 1 17.40 7.37 19.74
CA ILE A 1 16.06 7.63 19.15
C ILE A 1 15.62 8.98 19.71
N LEU A 2 15.32 9.95 18.84
CA LEU A 2 14.75 11.24 19.24
C LEU A 2 13.22 11.15 19.17
N GLY A 3 12.52 11.82 20.07
CA GLY A 3 11.06 11.89 20.10
C GLY A 3 10.60 13.33 19.91
N PHE A 4 9.55 13.51 19.11
CA PHE A 4 8.94 14.81 18.81
C PHE A 4 7.43 14.71 19.03
N MET A 5 6.80 15.78 19.49
CA MET A 5 5.38 15.82 19.81
C MET A 5 4.72 17.10 19.32
N GLY A 6 3.55 16.94 18.68
CA GLY A 6 2.72 18.04 18.21
C GLY A 6 3.19 18.68 16.90
N PRO A 7 2.37 19.57 16.31
CA PRO A 7 2.67 20.20 15.02
C PRO A 7 3.93 21.07 15.02
N GLU A 8 4.23 21.73 16.15
CA GLU A 8 5.37 22.65 16.28
C GLU A 8 6.73 21.95 16.13
N GLN A 9 6.81 20.68 16.54
CA GLN A 9 8.04 19.88 16.49
C GLN A 9 8.15 19.03 15.21
N LEU A 10 7.11 19.01 14.37
CA LEU A 10 7.09 18.22 13.13
C LEU A 10 8.19 18.63 12.13
N PRO A 11 8.53 19.92 11.92
CA PRO A 11 9.62 20.29 11.02
C PRO A 11 10.97 19.67 11.42
N GLU A 12 11.31 19.71 12.71
CA GLU A 12 12.56 19.14 13.23
C GLU A 12 12.56 17.60 13.16
N CYS A 13 11.40 16.96 13.32
CA CYS A 13 11.25 15.52 13.13
C CYS A 13 11.58 15.06 11.71
N LEU A 14 11.29 15.89 10.70
CA LEU A 14 11.44 15.56 9.28
C LEU A 14 12.82 15.92 8.72
N LYS A 15 13.55 16.81 9.39
CA LYS A 15 14.80 17.36 8.88
C LYS A 15 15.86 16.27 8.69
N GLY A 16 16.30 16.10 7.44
CA GLY A 16 17.34 15.12 7.09
C GLY A 16 16.85 13.68 7.02
N CYS A 17 15.54 13.42 7.05
CA CYS A 17 15.01 12.07 6.85
C CYS A 17 15.24 11.58 5.40
N ASP A 18 15.77 10.37 5.27
CA ASP A 18 15.86 9.65 3.99
C ASP A 18 14.56 8.88 3.68
N VAL A 19 13.85 8.43 4.71
CA VAL A 19 12.59 7.68 4.63
C VAL A 19 11.63 8.19 5.69
N VAL A 20 10.38 8.46 5.30
CA VAL A 20 9.29 8.86 6.20
C VAL A 20 8.16 7.85 6.08
N VAL A 21 7.77 7.24 7.20
CA VAL A 21 6.67 6.28 7.28
C VAL A 21 5.48 6.94 7.97
N ILE A 22 4.32 6.91 7.32
CA ILE A 22 3.09 7.54 7.81
C ILE A 22 2.05 6.46 8.11
N PRO A 23 2.05 5.87 9.32
CA PRO A 23 0.97 5.02 9.83
C PRO A 23 -0.16 5.84 10.48
N ALA A 24 0.02 7.17 10.58
CA ALA A 24 -0.91 8.07 11.26
C ALA A 24 -2.31 8.00 10.64
N GLY A 25 -3.31 7.83 11.49
CA GLY A 25 -4.70 7.75 11.07
C GLY A 25 -5.58 7.27 12.20
N VAL A 26 -6.87 7.54 12.07
CA VAL A 26 -7.87 7.03 13.00
C VAL A 26 -8.28 5.64 12.53
N PRO A 27 -8.28 4.62 13.41
CA PRO A 27 -8.85 3.32 13.07
C PRO A 27 -10.38 3.45 12.96
N ARG A 28 -11.01 2.57 12.19
CA ARG A 28 -12.48 2.52 12.12
C ARG A 28 -13.05 2.29 13.52
N LYS A 29 -13.91 3.20 13.99
CA LYS A 29 -14.66 3.08 15.25
C LYS A 29 -16.11 2.70 14.98
N PRO A 30 -16.80 2.04 15.93
CA PRO A 30 -18.25 1.85 15.86
C PRO A 30 -18.96 3.20 15.61
N GLY A 31 -19.90 3.24 14.66
CA GLY A 31 -20.67 4.43 14.32
C GLY A 31 -20.04 5.36 13.26
N MET A 32 -18.76 5.23 12.91
CA MET A 32 -18.18 6.02 11.81
C MET A 32 -18.60 5.47 10.44
N THR A 33 -19.04 6.36 9.55
CA THR A 33 -19.25 6.02 8.14
C THR A 33 -17.91 5.81 7.42
N ARG A 34 -17.95 5.19 6.24
CA ARG A 34 -16.75 5.09 5.38
C ARG A 34 -16.22 6.47 4.97
N ASP A 35 -17.11 7.45 4.81
CA ASP A 35 -16.75 8.80 4.43
C ASP A 35 -16.15 9.61 5.57
N ASP A 36 -16.63 9.45 6.80
CA ASP A 36 -16.03 10.10 7.98
C ASP A 36 -14.58 9.66 8.19
N LEU A 37 -14.33 8.35 8.04
CA LEU A 37 -13.00 7.76 8.14
C LEU A 37 -12.09 8.32 7.04
N PHE A 38 -12.60 8.40 5.81
CA PHE A 38 -11.87 9.00 4.69
C PHE A 38 -11.50 10.45 4.97
N ASN A 39 -12.46 11.31 5.31
CA ASN A 39 -12.22 12.75 5.51
C ASN A 39 -11.22 13.03 6.64
N THR A 40 -11.31 12.25 7.73
CA THR A 40 -10.39 12.34 8.87
C THR A 40 -8.96 12.00 8.43
N ASN A 41 -8.77 10.84 7.81
CA ASN A 41 -7.44 10.39 7.41
C ASN A 41 -6.88 11.16 6.22
N ALA A 42 -7.73 11.64 5.32
CA ALA A 42 -7.37 12.51 4.21
C ALA A 42 -6.73 13.81 4.72
N SER A 43 -7.34 14.44 5.73
CA SER A 43 -6.82 15.66 6.36
C SER A 43 -5.49 15.44 7.07
N ILE A 44 -5.35 14.32 7.78
CA ILE A 44 -4.09 13.92 8.45
C ILE A 44 -2.98 13.73 7.41
N VAL A 45 -3.24 12.92 6.37
CA VAL A 45 -2.24 12.63 5.33
C VAL A 45 -1.85 13.90 4.57
N ALA A 46 -2.81 14.73 4.17
CA ALA A 46 -2.53 15.97 3.46
C ALA A 46 -1.65 16.92 4.29
N SER A 47 -1.94 17.05 5.59
CA SER A 47 -1.15 17.88 6.51
C SER A 47 0.28 17.35 6.68
N LEU A 48 0.44 16.05 6.93
CA LEU A 48 1.75 15.43 7.14
C LEU A 48 2.59 15.43 5.86
N THR A 49 1.99 15.13 4.71
CA THR A 49 2.68 15.12 3.43
C THR A 49 3.03 16.54 2.96
N SER A 50 2.24 17.56 3.32
CA SER A 50 2.58 18.97 3.13
C SER A 50 3.83 19.35 3.93
N ALA A 51 3.93 18.90 5.19
CA ALA A 51 5.13 19.08 6.00
C ALA A 51 6.34 18.34 5.39
N CYS A 52 6.16 17.10 4.92
CA CYS A 52 7.23 16.34 4.24
C CYS A 52 7.72 17.08 2.99
N ALA A 53 6.81 17.59 2.16
CA ALA A 53 7.15 18.34 0.96
C ALA A 53 7.95 19.63 1.26
N LYS A 54 7.74 20.25 2.43
CA LYS A 54 8.48 21.45 2.86
C LYS A 54 9.84 21.14 3.50
N HIS A 55 9.94 20.06 4.26
CA HIS A 55 11.07 19.83 5.17
C HIS A 55 11.98 18.66 4.76
N CYS A 56 11.48 17.71 3.98
CA CYS A 56 12.25 16.57 3.46
C CYS A 56 11.72 16.11 2.08
N PRO A 57 11.67 17.00 1.07
CA PRO A 57 11.06 16.69 -0.24
C PRO A 57 11.72 15.50 -0.97
N GLU A 58 12.97 15.20 -0.64
CA GLU A 58 13.74 14.10 -1.24
C GLU A 58 13.58 12.75 -0.53
N ALA A 59 12.87 12.69 0.59
CA ALA A 59 12.66 11.45 1.33
C ALA A 59 11.77 10.46 0.55
N MET A 60 11.96 9.16 0.80
CA MET A 60 10.98 8.14 0.41
C MET A 60 9.77 8.24 1.34
N ILE A 61 8.59 8.46 0.80
CA ILE A 61 7.35 8.61 1.56
C ILE A 61 6.56 7.30 1.50
N CYS A 62 6.44 6.61 2.64
CA CYS A 62 5.72 5.34 2.78
C CYS A 62 4.40 5.57 3.53
N ILE A 63 3.27 5.54 2.83
CA ILE A 63 1.95 5.81 3.41
C ILE A 63 1.25 4.48 3.73
N ILE A 64 0.94 4.28 5.00
CA ILE A 64 0.13 3.17 5.53
C ILE A 64 -1.30 3.66 5.84
N SER A 65 -1.48 4.95 6.06
CA SER A 65 -2.77 5.60 6.37
C SER A 65 -3.87 5.20 5.39
N ASN A 66 -4.93 4.58 5.92
CA ASN A 66 -6.08 4.15 5.15
C ASN A 66 -7.06 5.30 4.85
N PRO A 67 -7.78 5.28 3.70
CA PRO A 67 -7.68 4.27 2.64
C PRO A 67 -6.53 4.57 1.65
N VAL A 68 -5.59 3.63 1.50
CA VAL A 68 -4.37 3.80 0.67
C VAL A 68 -4.70 4.20 -0.78
N ASN A 69 -5.78 3.63 -1.34
CA ASN A 69 -6.25 3.91 -2.70
C ASN A 69 -6.58 5.40 -2.95
N SER A 70 -6.82 6.19 -1.88
CA SER A 70 -7.09 7.62 -1.98
C SER A 70 -6.02 8.49 -1.31
N THR A 71 -5.35 8.01 -0.26
CA THR A 71 -4.31 8.79 0.46
C THR A 71 -3.03 8.95 -0.36
N ILE A 72 -2.72 8.03 -1.27
CA ILE A 72 -1.61 8.17 -2.22
C ILE A 72 -1.86 9.25 -3.29
N PRO A 73 -3.03 9.29 -3.95
CA PRO A 73 -3.41 10.43 -4.78
C PRO A 73 -3.36 11.75 -4.01
N ILE A 74 -3.83 11.80 -2.76
CA ILE A 74 -3.75 13.01 -1.93
C ILE A 74 -2.30 13.46 -1.75
N ALA A 75 -1.42 12.57 -1.31
CA ALA A 75 -0.01 12.87 -1.11
C ALA A 75 0.65 13.37 -2.40
N SER A 76 0.36 12.72 -3.52
CA SER A 76 0.89 13.09 -4.83
C SER A 76 0.46 14.50 -5.24
N GLU A 77 -0.83 14.83 -5.10
CA GLU A 77 -1.34 16.17 -5.39
C GLU A 77 -0.77 17.24 -4.43
N VAL A 78 -0.60 16.91 -3.15
CA VAL A 78 0.03 17.81 -2.18
C VAL A 78 1.49 18.10 -2.55
N PHE A 79 2.26 17.09 -2.93
CA PHE A 79 3.63 17.28 -3.41
C PHE A 79 3.68 18.07 -4.73
N LYS A 80 2.72 17.87 -5.65
CA LYS A 80 2.61 18.66 -6.88
C LYS A 80 2.34 20.13 -6.58
N LYS A 81 1.44 20.43 -5.63
CA LYS A 81 1.17 21.80 -5.16
C LYS A 81 2.42 22.51 -4.61
N HIS A 82 3.33 21.76 -4.00
CA HIS A 82 4.60 22.28 -3.50
C HIS A 82 5.72 22.31 -4.56
N GLY A 83 5.46 21.83 -5.79
CA GLY A 83 6.45 21.82 -6.87
C GLY A 83 7.59 20.81 -6.70
N VAL A 84 7.45 19.83 -5.79
CA VAL A 84 8.51 18.87 -5.42
C VAL A 84 8.11 17.41 -5.68
N TYR A 85 7.10 17.19 -6.50
CA TYR A 85 6.59 15.84 -6.77
C TYR A 85 7.58 14.99 -7.55
N ASN A 86 7.98 13.87 -6.93
CA ASN A 86 8.69 12.78 -7.59
C ASN A 86 7.87 11.48 -7.44
N PRO A 87 7.28 10.95 -8.53
CA PRO A 87 6.44 9.75 -8.48
C PRO A 87 7.21 8.51 -8.02
N ASN A 88 8.54 8.49 -8.17
CA ASN A 88 9.37 7.34 -7.81
C ASN A 88 9.65 7.25 -6.30
N LYS A 89 9.22 8.23 -5.50
CA LYS A 89 9.49 8.31 -4.06
C LYS A 89 8.24 8.26 -3.17
N ILE A 90 7.04 8.08 -3.74
CA ILE A 90 5.78 8.03 -2.97
C ILE A 90 5.16 6.64 -3.11
N PHE A 91 5.04 5.93 -1.99
CA PHE A 91 4.65 4.51 -1.94
C PHE A 91 3.46 4.30 -1.01
N GLY A 92 2.40 3.69 -1.53
CA GLY A 92 1.33 3.12 -0.72
C GLY A 92 1.73 1.72 -0.28
N VAL A 93 1.89 1.52 1.03
CA VAL A 93 2.38 0.26 1.58
C VAL A 93 1.27 -0.79 1.54
N THR A 94 1.32 -1.67 0.54
CA THR A 94 0.37 -2.80 0.36
C THR A 94 0.95 -4.14 0.83
N THR A 95 2.16 -4.13 1.41
CA THR A 95 2.93 -5.31 1.83
C THR A 95 2.17 -6.27 2.74
N LEU A 96 1.19 -5.78 3.51
CA LEU A 96 0.38 -6.66 4.37
C LEU A 96 -0.47 -7.65 3.56
N ASP A 97 -0.91 -7.28 2.35
CA ASP A 97 -1.68 -8.19 1.49
C ASP A 97 -0.79 -9.30 0.95
N ILE A 98 0.47 -8.99 0.62
CA ILE A 98 1.49 -9.95 0.20
C ILE A 98 1.81 -10.89 1.36
N VAL A 99 2.01 -10.36 2.57
CA VAL A 99 2.25 -11.18 3.77
C VAL A 99 1.09 -12.14 4.02
N ARG A 100 -0.16 -11.68 3.89
CA ARG A 100 -1.35 -12.53 4.03
C ARG A 100 -1.44 -13.59 2.94
N ALA A 101 -1.22 -13.21 1.69
CA ALA A 101 -1.24 -14.13 0.56
C ALA A 101 -0.19 -15.24 0.72
N ASN A 102 1.05 -14.88 1.10
CA ASN A 102 2.11 -15.84 1.37
C ASN A 102 1.73 -16.81 2.49
N THR A 103 1.22 -16.30 3.61
CA THR A 103 0.78 -17.12 4.75
C THR A 103 -0.34 -18.07 4.35
N PHE A 104 -1.40 -17.58 3.70
CA PHE A 104 -2.56 -18.42 3.37
C PHE A 104 -2.26 -19.44 2.28
N VAL A 105 -1.41 -19.12 1.30
CA VAL A 105 -0.93 -20.10 0.31
C VAL A 105 -0.12 -21.19 0.99
N ALA A 106 0.79 -20.84 1.90
CA ALA A 106 1.58 -21.80 2.64
C ALA A 106 0.72 -22.70 3.55
N GLU A 107 -0.29 -22.15 4.22
CA GLU A 107 -1.24 -22.92 5.04
C GLU A 107 -1.99 -24.00 4.24
N LEU A 108 -2.39 -23.68 3.00
CA LEU A 108 -3.17 -24.60 2.15
C LEU A 108 -2.31 -25.62 1.38
N LYS A 109 -0.98 -25.44 1.34
CA LYS A 109 -0.06 -26.34 0.64
C LYS A 109 0.91 -26.99 1.61
N ALA A 110 0.75 -28.30 1.79
CA ALA A 110 1.60 -29.09 2.66
C ALA A 110 3.09 -28.92 2.29
N GLY A 111 3.93 -28.67 3.30
CA GLY A 111 5.38 -28.58 3.16
C GLY A 111 5.92 -27.23 2.69
N LEU A 112 5.08 -26.19 2.56
CA LEU A 112 5.57 -24.84 2.26
C LEU A 112 5.82 -24.04 3.54
N ASP A 113 7.02 -23.47 3.64
CA ASP A 113 7.36 -22.44 4.63
C ASP A 113 6.88 -21.07 4.10
N PRO A 114 6.02 -20.32 4.83
CA PRO A 114 5.59 -18.98 4.44
C PRO A 114 6.75 -18.03 4.10
N ALA A 115 7.93 -18.20 4.71
CA ALA A 115 9.12 -17.40 4.42
C ALA A 115 9.70 -17.64 3.02
N ARG A 116 9.33 -18.75 2.36
CA ARG A 116 9.77 -19.13 1.01
C ARG A 116 8.67 -19.00 -0.04
N VAL A 117 7.46 -18.58 0.36
CA VAL A 117 6.35 -18.30 -0.55
C VAL A 117 6.36 -16.83 -0.92
N THR A 118 6.19 -16.53 -2.20
CA THR A 118 6.03 -15.17 -2.71
C THR A 118 4.88 -15.14 -3.72
N VAL A 119 3.80 -14.47 -3.34
CA VAL A 119 2.65 -14.18 -4.19
C VAL A 119 2.64 -12.69 -4.48
N PRO A 120 2.80 -12.25 -5.74
CA PRO A 120 2.56 -10.87 -6.12
C PRO A 120 1.10 -10.48 -5.86
N VAL A 121 0.87 -9.34 -5.23
CA VAL A 121 -0.50 -8.80 -5.05
C VAL A 121 -0.57 -7.43 -5.69
N ILE A 122 -1.42 -7.31 -6.70
CA ILE A 122 -1.58 -6.12 -7.53
C ILE A 122 -2.91 -5.40 -7.24
N GLY A 123 -3.14 -4.26 -7.89
CA GLY A 123 -4.40 -3.54 -7.78
C GLY A 123 -4.36 -2.38 -6.79
N GLY A 124 -5.07 -2.51 -5.68
CA GLY A 124 -5.14 -1.57 -4.57
C GLY A 124 -5.15 -2.30 -3.23
N HIS A 125 -5.61 -1.61 -2.18
CA HIS A 125 -5.59 -2.07 -0.79
C HIS A 125 -6.98 -2.07 -0.14
N ALA A 126 -8.03 -2.36 -0.91
CA ALA A 126 -9.40 -2.40 -0.38
C ALA A 126 -10.25 -3.45 -1.10
N GLY A 127 -10.75 -4.45 -0.37
CA GLY A 127 -11.70 -5.44 -0.87
C GLY A 127 -11.29 -6.02 -2.22
N LYS A 128 -12.17 -5.88 -3.22
CA LYS A 128 -11.97 -6.40 -4.59
C LYS A 128 -10.79 -5.80 -5.34
N THR A 129 -10.29 -4.64 -4.90
CA THR A 129 -9.08 -4.05 -5.49
C THR A 129 -7.82 -4.81 -5.13
N ILE A 130 -7.82 -5.67 -4.11
CA ILE A 130 -6.70 -6.54 -3.75
C ILE A 130 -6.72 -7.77 -4.66
N ILE A 131 -5.73 -7.91 -5.54
CA ILE A 131 -5.70 -8.94 -6.58
C ILE A 131 -4.45 -9.82 -6.40
N PRO A 132 -4.55 -10.96 -5.69
CA PRO A 132 -3.44 -11.88 -5.54
C PRO A 132 -3.20 -12.67 -6.83
N LEU A 133 -2.00 -12.56 -7.40
CA LEU A 133 -1.59 -13.27 -8.60
C LEU A 133 -1.06 -14.66 -8.24
N ILE A 134 -1.96 -15.55 -7.82
CA ILE A 134 -1.62 -16.92 -7.41
C ILE A 134 -0.97 -17.68 -8.57
N SER A 135 -1.33 -17.36 -9.83
CA SER A 135 -0.70 -17.95 -11.02
C SER A 135 0.80 -17.63 -11.14
N GLN A 136 1.26 -16.56 -10.48
CA GLN A 136 2.65 -16.09 -10.46
C GLN A 136 3.35 -16.39 -9.12
N CYS A 137 2.75 -17.23 -8.26
CA CYS A 137 3.36 -17.61 -7.00
C CYS A 137 4.69 -18.35 -7.20
N THR A 138 5.67 -18.05 -6.35
CA THR A 138 6.93 -18.78 -6.23
C THR A 138 7.06 -19.39 -4.83
N PRO A 139 7.26 -20.71 -4.67
CA PRO A 139 7.24 -21.72 -5.73
C PRO A 139 5.88 -21.82 -6.42
N LYS A 140 5.84 -22.40 -7.62
CA LYS A 140 4.59 -22.56 -8.37
C LYS A 140 3.60 -23.41 -7.56
N VAL A 141 2.38 -22.92 -7.43
CA VAL A 141 1.27 -23.64 -6.80
C VAL A 141 0.08 -23.69 -7.76
N GLU A 142 -0.73 -24.73 -7.64
CA GLU A 142 -1.96 -24.90 -8.42
C GLU A 142 -3.10 -25.23 -7.47
N PHE A 143 -4.23 -24.56 -7.62
CA PHE A 143 -5.43 -24.80 -6.82
C PHE A 143 -6.61 -25.11 -7.75
N PRO A 144 -7.52 -26.03 -7.36
CA PRO A 144 -8.84 -26.12 -7.98
C PRO A 144 -9.55 -24.76 -7.93
N GLN A 145 -10.37 -24.47 -8.94
CA GLN A 145 -11.01 -23.16 -9.10
C GLN A 145 -11.80 -22.72 -7.85
N ASP A 146 -12.53 -23.63 -7.20
CA ASP A 146 -13.31 -23.33 -6.00
C ASP A 146 -12.42 -22.97 -4.79
N GLN A 147 -11.25 -23.60 -4.66
CA GLN A 147 -10.27 -23.27 -3.63
C GLN A 147 -9.55 -21.95 -3.94
N LEU A 148 -9.24 -21.70 -5.21
CA LEU A 148 -8.61 -20.45 -5.66
C LEU A 148 -9.52 -19.25 -5.37
N GLU A 149 -10.82 -19.36 -5.65
CA GLU A 149 -11.81 -18.32 -5.36
C GLU A 149 -11.95 -18.06 -3.86
N LYS A 150 -12.04 -19.12 -3.04
CA LYS A 150 -12.09 -19.00 -1.57
C LYS A 150 -10.84 -18.36 -0.99
N LEU A 151 -9.66 -18.77 -1.46
CA LEU A 151 -8.38 -18.18 -1.05
C LEU A 151 -8.31 -16.70 -1.41
N THR A 152 -8.69 -16.35 -2.64
CA THR A 152 -8.73 -14.96 -3.12
C THR A 152 -9.65 -14.12 -2.25
N ALA A 153 -10.86 -14.60 -1.98
CA ALA A 153 -11.83 -13.91 -1.11
C ALA A 153 -11.29 -13.73 0.31
N ARG A 154 -10.64 -14.75 0.89
CA ARG A 154 -10.00 -14.67 2.21
C ARG A 154 -8.89 -13.60 2.23
N ILE A 155 -8.06 -13.51 1.20
CA ILE A 155 -7.02 -12.47 1.08
C ILE A 155 -7.65 -11.07 1.06
N GLN A 156 -8.71 -10.88 0.26
CA GLN A 156 -9.43 -9.60 0.14
C GLN A 156 -10.11 -9.17 1.46
N GLU A 157 -10.64 -10.13 2.22
CA GLU A 157 -11.40 -9.88 3.45
C GLU A 157 -10.60 -10.03 4.75
N ALA A 158 -9.32 -10.41 4.69
CA ALA A 158 -8.48 -10.61 5.87
C ALA A 158 -8.35 -9.36 6.76
N GLY A 159 -8.53 -8.16 6.21
CA GLY A 159 -8.67 -6.93 6.99
C GLY A 159 -9.92 -6.94 7.86
N THR A 160 -11.06 -7.29 7.28
CA THR A 160 -12.36 -7.42 7.93
C THR A 160 -12.35 -8.51 8.99
N GLU A 161 -11.75 -9.68 8.70
CA GLU A 161 -11.62 -10.79 9.66
C GLU A 161 -10.92 -10.36 10.95
N VAL A 162 -9.82 -9.59 10.84
CA VAL A 162 -9.09 -9.10 12.03
C VAL A 162 -9.92 -8.10 12.84
N VAL A 163 -10.68 -7.22 12.17
CA VAL A 163 -11.56 -6.26 12.86
C VAL A 163 -12.66 -7.00 13.62
N GLN A 164 -13.24 -8.04 13.02
CA GLN A 164 -14.24 -8.89 13.66
C GLN A 164 -13.66 -9.67 14.84
N ALA A 165 -12.47 -10.28 14.68
CA ALA A 165 -11.79 -11.01 15.75
C ALA A 165 -11.41 -10.09 16.93
N LYS A 166 -11.16 -8.80 16.67
CA LYS A 166 -10.95 -7.78 17.71
C LYS A 166 -12.25 -7.15 18.23
N ALA A 167 -13.42 -7.68 17.88
CA ALA A 167 -14.73 -7.16 18.26
C ALA A 167 -14.89 -5.64 18.02
N GLY A 168 -14.31 -5.14 16.92
CA GLY A 168 -14.35 -3.71 16.57
C GLY A 168 -13.38 -2.81 17.36
N ALA A 169 -12.55 -3.36 18.25
CA ALA A 169 -11.52 -2.63 19.01
C ALA A 169 -10.27 -2.28 18.17
N GLY A 170 -10.47 -1.94 16.91
CA GLY A 170 -9.42 -1.60 15.95
C GLY A 170 -9.15 -2.69 14.89
N SER A 171 -8.09 -2.49 14.11
CA SER A 171 -7.71 -3.33 12.98
C SER A 171 -6.33 -4.00 13.20
N ALA A 172 -5.76 -4.58 12.14
CA ALA A 172 -4.42 -5.16 12.19
C ALA A 172 -3.37 -4.12 12.60
N THR A 173 -2.66 -4.40 13.69
CA THR A 173 -1.60 -3.52 14.24
C THR A 173 -0.24 -4.21 14.14
N LEU A 174 -0.06 -5.35 14.80
CA LEU A 174 1.21 -6.08 14.83
C LEU A 174 1.66 -6.56 13.44
N SER A 175 0.76 -7.21 12.70
CA SER A 175 1.06 -7.66 11.34
C SER A 175 1.28 -6.50 10.37
N MET A 176 0.59 -5.36 10.56
CA MET A 176 0.84 -4.15 9.79
C MET A 176 2.21 -3.53 10.12
N ALA A 177 2.61 -3.53 11.39
CA ALA A 177 3.95 -3.07 11.80
C ALA A 177 5.04 -3.95 11.18
N TYR A 178 4.88 -5.27 11.20
CA TYR A 178 5.77 -6.21 10.50
C TYR A 178 5.85 -5.92 9.00
N ALA A 179 4.71 -5.79 8.33
CA ALA A 179 4.67 -5.53 6.89
C ALA A 179 5.27 -4.17 6.51
N GLY A 180 4.99 -3.12 7.29
CA GLY A 180 5.58 -1.80 7.12
C GLY A 180 7.09 -1.80 7.32
N ALA A 181 7.58 -2.47 8.37
CA ALA A 181 9.00 -2.62 8.63
C ALA A 181 9.71 -3.38 7.49
N ARG A 182 9.12 -4.48 7.00
CA ARG A 182 9.64 -5.22 5.84
C ARG A 182 9.80 -4.31 4.63
N PHE A 183 8.77 -3.54 4.28
CA PHE A 183 8.82 -2.65 3.13
C PHE A 183 9.93 -1.59 3.25
N VAL A 184 10.06 -1.00 4.45
CA VAL A 184 11.10 0.00 4.74
C VAL A 184 12.49 -0.62 4.66
N PHE A 185 12.70 -1.82 5.20
CA PHE A 185 13.99 -2.51 5.08
C PHE A 185 14.34 -2.85 3.63
N SER A 186 13.38 -3.29 2.82
CA SER A 186 13.58 -3.46 1.37
C SER A 186 13.99 -2.15 0.69
N LEU A 187 13.34 -1.02 1.01
CA LEU A 187 13.75 0.30 0.52
C LEU A 187 15.17 0.67 0.94
N LEU A 188 15.52 0.50 2.22
CA LEU A 188 16.85 0.82 2.76
C LEU A 188 17.96 -0.04 2.13
N ASP A 189 17.69 -1.33 1.93
CA ASP A 189 18.56 -2.25 1.21
C ASP A 189 18.84 -1.75 -0.21
N ALA A 190 17.79 -1.40 -0.94
CA ALA A 190 17.90 -0.86 -2.30
C ALA A 190 18.63 0.50 -2.34
N MET A 191 18.36 1.37 -1.37
CA MET A 191 19.05 2.65 -1.18
C MET A 191 20.55 2.48 -0.92
N SER A 192 20.91 1.41 -0.20
CA SER A 192 22.30 1.02 0.06
C SER A 192 22.99 0.37 -1.15
N GLY A 193 22.26 0.14 -2.25
CA GLY A 193 22.79 -0.40 -3.50
C GLY A 193 22.62 -1.91 -3.67
N LYS A 194 21.85 -2.59 -2.82
CA LYS A 194 21.47 -3.98 -3.05
C LYS A 194 20.65 -4.07 -4.33
N GLN A 195 21.07 -4.95 -5.24
CA GLN A 195 20.38 -5.18 -6.51
C GLN A 195 19.26 -6.21 -6.36
N GLY A 196 18.30 -6.18 -7.28
CA GLY A 196 17.22 -7.17 -7.35
C GLY A 196 16.19 -7.08 -6.22
N VAL A 197 16.12 -5.96 -5.50
CA VAL A 197 15.09 -5.76 -4.48
C VAL A 197 13.77 -5.46 -5.16
N VAL A 198 12.76 -6.31 -4.92
CA VAL A 198 11.43 -6.19 -5.50
C VAL A 198 10.37 -6.22 -4.40
N GLU A 199 9.48 -5.25 -4.39
CA GLU A 199 8.30 -5.21 -3.52
C GLU A 199 7.08 -4.74 -4.31
N CYS A 200 5.88 -5.16 -3.89
CA CYS A 200 4.65 -4.58 -4.40
C CYS A 200 4.29 -3.33 -3.59
N ALA A 201 3.89 -2.24 -4.27
CA ALA A 201 3.38 -1.03 -3.63
C ALA A 201 2.43 -0.28 -4.55
N PHE A 202 1.44 0.42 -3.97
CA PHE A 202 0.50 1.26 -4.70
C PHE A 202 1.16 2.61 -5.05
N VAL A 203 1.44 2.84 -6.33
CA VAL A 203 2.23 3.99 -6.81
C VAL A 203 1.57 4.67 -8.00
N ARG A 204 2.08 5.84 -8.42
CA ARG A 204 1.75 6.42 -9.73
C ARG A 204 2.17 5.40 -10.80
N SER A 205 1.23 5.01 -11.65
CA SER A 205 1.43 3.92 -12.61
C SER A 205 0.71 4.17 -13.93
N ASP A 206 1.31 3.71 -15.02
CA ASP A 206 0.79 3.74 -16.39
C ASP A 206 0.48 2.34 -16.94
N VAL A 207 0.52 1.31 -16.08
CA VAL A 207 0.30 -0.09 -16.46
C VAL A 207 -1.18 -0.44 -16.71
N THR A 208 -2.09 0.47 -16.32
CA THR A 208 -3.54 0.39 -16.55
C THR A 208 -4.09 1.80 -16.85
N GLU A 209 -5.38 1.92 -17.13
CA GLU A 209 -6.04 3.20 -17.41
C GLU A 209 -6.19 4.11 -16.19
N VAL A 210 -6.03 3.58 -14.97
CA VAL A 210 -6.06 4.38 -13.73
C VAL A 210 -4.65 4.89 -13.40
N PRO A 211 -4.50 6.13 -12.91
CA PRO A 211 -3.18 6.72 -12.75
C PRO A 211 -2.40 6.19 -11.54
N TYR A 212 -3.02 5.38 -10.68
CA TYR A 212 -2.35 4.73 -9.56
C TYR A 212 -2.74 3.26 -9.50
N PHE A 213 -1.76 2.39 -9.28
CA PHE A 213 -1.95 0.96 -9.25
C PHE A 213 -0.80 0.28 -8.50
N SER A 214 -1.09 -0.84 -7.82
CA SER A 214 -0.08 -1.67 -7.16
C SER A 214 0.44 -2.72 -8.13
N THR A 215 1.76 -2.79 -8.29
CA THR A 215 2.47 -3.81 -9.07
C THR A 215 3.80 -4.14 -8.37
N PRO A 216 4.49 -5.24 -8.74
CA PRO A 216 5.88 -5.45 -8.35
C PRO A 216 6.76 -4.33 -8.89
N LEU A 217 7.56 -3.72 -8.02
CA LEU A 217 8.46 -2.62 -8.33
C LEU A 217 9.89 -3.07 -8.02
N GLN A 218 10.79 -2.89 -8.98
CA GLN A 218 12.22 -2.92 -8.70
C GLN A 218 12.59 -1.62 -7.99
N LEU A 219 13.11 -1.75 -6.78
CA LEU A 219 13.59 -0.65 -5.96
C LEU A 219 15.09 -0.44 -6.19
N GLY A 220 15.53 0.82 -6.13
CA GLY A 220 16.94 1.20 -6.26
C GLY A 220 17.29 2.43 -5.42
N LYS A 221 18.46 3.00 -5.69
CA LYS A 221 19.03 4.11 -4.90
C LYS A 221 18.17 5.37 -4.82
N LYS A 222 17.27 5.56 -5.79
CA LYS A 222 16.41 6.75 -5.93
C LYS A 222 14.92 6.43 -5.84
N GLY A 223 14.57 5.32 -5.18
CA GLY A 223 13.18 4.87 -5.00
C GLY A 223 12.82 3.81 -6.03
N MET A 224 11.66 3.93 -6.67
CA MET A 224 11.26 3.04 -7.75
C MET A 224 12.19 3.23 -8.96
N GLU A 225 12.91 2.16 -9.33
CA GLU A 225 13.77 2.11 -10.51
C GLU A 225 13.00 1.63 -11.74
N LYS A 226 12.15 0.61 -11.55
CA LYS A 226 11.33 0.05 -12.62
C LYS A 226 10.01 -0.49 -12.09
N ASN A 227 8.91 -0.17 -12.77
CA ASN A 227 7.65 -0.87 -12.58
C ASN A 227 7.65 -2.15 -13.43
N LEU A 228 7.49 -3.32 -12.80
CA LEU A 228 7.54 -4.61 -13.50
C LEU A 228 6.21 -5.01 -14.16
N GLY A 229 5.15 -4.21 -13.95
CA GLY A 229 3.85 -4.40 -14.58
C GLY A 229 3.07 -5.59 -14.04
N LEU A 230 2.05 -6.00 -14.80
CA LEU A 230 1.11 -7.06 -14.40
C LEU A 230 1.67 -8.48 -14.64
N GLY A 231 2.69 -8.61 -15.50
CA GLY A 231 3.15 -9.91 -15.99
C GLY A 231 2.07 -10.62 -16.82
N LYS A 232 2.18 -11.96 -16.91
CA LYS A 232 1.17 -12.81 -17.57
C LYS A 232 0.06 -13.14 -16.57
N LEU A 233 -1.17 -12.74 -16.90
CA LEU A 233 -2.34 -13.02 -16.08
C LEU A 233 -3.06 -14.29 -16.55
N SER A 234 -3.74 -14.96 -15.63
CA SER A 234 -4.74 -15.99 -15.95
C SER A 234 -6.10 -15.33 -16.29
N PRO A 235 -7.01 -16.04 -16.97
CA PRO A 235 -8.35 -15.51 -17.26
C PRO A 235 -9.15 -15.13 -15.99
N PHE A 236 -8.87 -15.76 -14.85
CA PHE A 236 -9.48 -15.40 -13.57
C PHE A 236 -8.93 -14.06 -13.05
N GLU A 237 -7.61 -13.87 -13.12
CA GLU A 237 -6.96 -12.63 -12.68
C GLU A 237 -7.27 -11.45 -13.60
N GLU A 238 -7.40 -11.65 -14.91
CA GLU A 238 -7.85 -10.62 -15.86
C GLU A 238 -9.24 -10.08 -15.50
N LYS A 239 -10.18 -10.98 -15.14
CA LYS A 239 -11.52 -10.59 -14.67
C LYS A 239 -11.45 -9.80 -13.37
N MET A 240 -10.56 -10.15 -12.45
CA MET A 240 -10.36 -9.40 -11.21
C MET A 240 -9.82 -7.98 -11.48
N VAL A 241 -8.84 -7.84 -12.38
CA VAL A 241 -8.31 -6.54 -12.80
C VAL A 241 -9.44 -5.68 -13.36
N ALA A 242 -10.22 -6.21 -14.31
CA ALA A 242 -11.35 -5.49 -14.89
C ALA A 242 -12.40 -5.07 -13.85
N ALA A 243 -12.71 -5.95 -12.89
CA ALA A 243 -13.68 -5.66 -11.82
C ALA A 243 -13.19 -4.59 -10.83
N ALA A 244 -11.89 -4.45 -10.61
CA ALA A 244 -11.32 -3.48 -9.68
C ALA A 244 -11.25 -2.05 -10.25
N MET A 245 -11.29 -1.88 -11.57
CA MET A 245 -11.02 -0.60 -12.23
C MET A 245 -11.97 0.52 -11.80
N SER A 246 -13.27 0.22 -11.72
CA SER A 246 -14.28 1.23 -11.36
C SER A 246 -14.10 1.74 -9.92
N GLU A 247 -13.82 0.84 -8.98
CA GLU A 247 -13.58 1.16 -7.57
C GLU A 247 -12.28 1.93 -7.36
N LEU A 248 -11.21 1.53 -8.05
CA LEU A 248 -9.94 2.26 -8.06
C LEU A 248 -10.11 3.66 -8.62
N LYS A 249 -10.77 3.80 -9.78
CA LYS A 249 -11.03 5.11 -10.40
C LYS A 249 -11.81 6.04 -9.47
N ALA A 250 -12.83 5.52 -8.79
CA ALA A 250 -13.60 6.29 -7.83
C ALA A 250 -12.76 6.70 -6.61
N SER A 251 -11.98 5.78 -6.04
CA SER A 251 -11.11 6.04 -4.87
C SER A 251 -10.02 7.05 -5.20
N ILE A 252 -9.41 6.94 -6.38
CA ILE A 252 -8.37 7.85 -6.85
C ILE A 252 -8.94 9.25 -7.04
N LYS A 253 -10.05 9.37 -7.79
CA LYS A 253 -10.72 10.64 -8.04
C LYS A 253 -11.11 11.33 -6.74
N LYS A 254 -11.64 10.58 -5.76
CA LYS A 254 -11.99 11.12 -4.44
C LYS A 254 -10.78 11.73 -3.71
N GLY A 255 -9.62 11.07 -3.79
CA GLY A 255 -8.37 11.58 -3.22
C GLY A 255 -7.88 12.85 -3.92
N GLU A 256 -7.88 12.86 -5.25
CA GLU A 256 -7.48 14.04 -6.04
C GLU A 256 -8.40 15.24 -5.80
N GLU A 257 -9.72 15.02 -5.74
CA GLU A 257 -10.71 16.06 -5.47
C GLU A 257 -10.56 16.64 -4.06
N PHE A 258 -10.33 15.80 -3.06
CA PHE A 258 -10.02 16.26 -1.70
C PHE A 258 -8.79 17.16 -1.72
N ALA A 259 -7.70 16.70 -2.34
CA ALA A 259 -6.44 17.42 -2.35
C ALA A 259 -6.52 18.75 -3.07
N LYS A 260 -7.31 18.88 -4.15
CA LYS A 260 -7.56 20.17 -4.83
C LYS A 260 -8.13 21.22 -3.87
N ASN A 261 -9.07 20.82 -3.03
CA ASN A 261 -9.77 21.69 -2.08
C ASN A 261 -9.01 21.87 -0.75
N PHE A 262 -8.01 21.04 -0.47
CA PHE A 262 -7.15 21.17 0.70
C PHE A 262 -6.29 22.44 0.60
N LYS A 263 -6.38 23.31 1.61
CA LYS A 263 -5.65 24.59 1.72
C LYS A 263 -4.35 24.40 2.48
#